data_AF-A0A661QSS3-F1
#
_entry.id   AF-A0A661QSS3-F1
#
_cell.length_a   1.000
_cell.length_b   1.000
_cell.length_c   1.000
_cell.angle_alpha   90.00
_cell.angle_beta   90.00
_cell.angle_gamma   90.00
#
_symmetry.space_group_name_H-M   'P 1'
#
loop_
_entity.id
_entity.type
_entity.pdbx_description
1 polymer ?
#
loop_
_entity_poly.entity_id
_entity_poly.type
_entity_poly.pdbx_seq_one_letter_code
_entity_poly.pdbx_strand_id
1 'polypeptide(L)'
;MKQIIRSVVVATFVSIILVACSGENKPPTSEMKAALTQSIPGHVELNSFSIQASQNFGNKVEPIYGSRFNSTVTAMVDLYKIDKKDKGITFARLVTKRGKQTEVFGKITSKLYQGAWKHNIDIDGSPIRNLGLPLNQIPAGRVIVRGSDEEKNYYAEIERKEKERRIERERKAAELRENILNARKILIGSWRDENSISEFKLDGTVHTKWDDGYEQISKWHVENDLIIKTYLKKKKNNSDWETSQGVDRSNLIYIDENKYIIKDKKGKKWSAKRIN
;
A
#
# COMPACT_ATOMS: atom_id res chain seq x y z
N MET A 1 8.76 103.70 0.62
CA MET A 1 9.16 102.43 1.26
C MET A 1 8.06 102.04 2.24
N LYS A 2 7.21 101.07 1.88
CA LYS A 2 7.13 99.70 2.47
C LYS A 2 7.04 99.75 4.02
N GLN A 3 6.01 99.25 4.70
CA GLN A 3 5.16 98.08 4.46
C GLN A 3 3.83 98.22 5.24
N ILE A 4 2.77 97.65 4.68
CA ILE A 4 1.37 97.76 5.10
C ILE A 4 1.04 96.70 6.15
N ILE A 5 0.39 97.16 7.23
CA ILE A 5 -0.32 96.37 8.25
C ILE A 5 -1.51 95.64 7.60
N ARG A 6 -1.70 94.34 7.90
CA ARG A 6 -3.04 93.74 8.05
C ARG A 6 -3.02 92.35 8.67
N SER A 7 -3.70 92.27 9.81
CA SER A 7 -4.14 91.09 10.54
C SER A 7 -5.03 90.17 9.71
N VAL A 8 -4.79 88.86 9.75
CA VAL A 8 -5.77 87.79 9.46
C VAL A 8 -5.45 86.63 10.41
N VAL A 9 -6.10 86.58 11.56
CA VAL A 9 -7.19 85.64 11.92
C VAL A 9 -6.74 84.18 11.98
N VAL A 10 -6.53 83.78 13.24
CA VAL A 10 -6.57 82.43 13.80
C VAL A 10 -7.83 81.67 13.37
N ALA A 11 -7.70 80.36 13.14
CA ALA A 11 -8.70 79.28 13.35
C ALA A 11 -8.95 78.40 12.12
N THR A 12 -8.23 77.28 12.02
CA THR A 12 -8.79 76.01 11.51
C THR A 12 -7.99 74.82 12.07
N PHE A 13 -7.97 74.71 13.40
CA PHE A 13 -7.55 73.51 14.12
C PHE A 13 -8.84 72.70 14.40
N VAL A 14 -8.82 71.40 14.11
CA VAL A 14 -9.72 70.35 14.65
C VAL A 14 -11.17 70.38 14.15
N SER A 15 -11.48 69.63 13.09
CA SER A 15 -12.87 69.22 12.77
C SER A 15 -13.00 67.92 11.96
N ILE A 16 -12.11 66.94 12.13
CA ILE A 16 -12.26 65.61 11.47
C ILE A 16 -11.83 64.44 12.40
N ILE A 17 -12.28 64.42 13.66
CA ILE A 17 -12.16 63.21 14.53
C ILE A 17 -13.50 62.89 15.24
N LEU A 18 -14.64 63.09 14.57
CA LEU A 18 -15.95 62.73 15.12
C LEU A 18 -16.82 61.97 14.11
N VAL A 19 -16.22 61.02 13.38
CA VAL A 19 -16.95 59.92 12.72
C VAL A 19 -16.47 58.60 13.33
N ALA A 20 -16.62 58.47 14.64
CA ALA A 20 -16.47 57.22 15.35
C ALA A 20 -17.47 57.23 16.50
N CYS A 21 -18.19 56.13 16.69
CA CYS A 21 -19.21 55.88 17.74
C CYS A 21 -20.69 56.13 17.37
N SER A 22 -21.11 55.83 16.14
CA SER A 22 -22.48 55.31 15.90
C SER A 22 -22.47 54.00 15.12
N GLY A 23 -21.37 53.24 15.21
CA GLY A 23 -21.32 51.88 14.70
C GLY A 23 -22.34 51.05 15.46
N GLU A 24 -23.37 50.56 14.76
CA GLU A 24 -24.22 49.50 15.28
C GLU A 24 -23.33 48.42 15.88
N ASN A 25 -23.62 48.01 17.11
CA ASN A 25 -22.86 46.98 17.84
C ASN A 25 -23.15 45.60 17.21
N LYS A 26 -22.68 45.41 15.98
CA LYS A 26 -22.90 44.26 15.08
C LYS A 26 -21.55 43.83 14.51
N PRO A 27 -21.31 42.51 14.32
CA PRO A 27 -20.09 42.03 13.69
C PRO A 27 -19.98 42.55 12.24
N PRO A 28 -18.83 43.12 11.85
CA PRO A 28 -18.57 43.47 10.47
C PRO A 28 -18.63 42.25 9.54
N THR A 29 -19.21 42.42 8.36
CA THR A 29 -19.28 41.34 7.36
C THR A 29 -17.89 40.90 6.89
N SER A 30 -16.92 41.81 6.87
CA SER A 30 -15.51 41.54 6.57
C SER A 30 -14.86 40.60 7.60
N GLU A 31 -15.15 40.77 8.89
CA GLU A 31 -14.63 39.90 9.95
C GLU A 31 -15.23 38.49 9.85
N MET A 32 -16.53 38.38 9.58
CA MET A 32 -17.17 37.09 9.34
C MET A 32 -16.62 36.38 8.10
N LYS A 33 -16.37 37.12 7.01
CA LYS A 33 -15.72 36.59 5.80
C LYS A 33 -14.30 36.11 6.10
N ALA A 34 -13.52 36.87 6.87
CA ALA A 34 -12.17 36.51 7.26
C ALA A 34 -12.16 35.24 8.12
N ALA A 35 -13.07 35.14 9.09
CA ALA A 35 -13.24 33.94 9.91
C ALA A 35 -13.59 32.71 9.06
N LEU A 36 -14.50 32.83 8.09
CA LEU A 36 -14.81 31.74 7.16
C LEU A 36 -13.58 31.35 6.34
N THR A 37 -12.85 32.34 5.81
CA THR A 37 -11.63 32.10 5.02
C THR A 37 -10.57 31.34 5.84
N GLN A 38 -10.45 31.62 7.14
CA GLN A 38 -9.53 30.91 8.03
C GLN A 38 -10.00 29.48 8.37
N SER A 39 -11.32 29.22 8.32
CA SER A 39 -11.90 27.92 8.64
C SER A 39 -11.88 26.92 7.46
N ILE A 40 -11.75 27.41 6.22
CA ILE A 40 -11.71 26.55 5.04
C ILE A 40 -10.30 25.98 4.81
N PRO A 41 -10.15 24.77 4.24
CA PRO A 41 -8.85 24.21 3.92
C PRO A 41 -8.11 25.05 2.88
N GLY A 42 -6.79 25.22 3.04
CA GLY A 42 -5.96 26.06 2.15
C GLY A 42 -5.84 25.59 0.68
N HIS A 43 -6.45 24.46 0.30
CA HIS A 43 -6.57 24.03 -1.10
C HIS A 43 -7.90 24.45 -1.75
N VAL A 44 -8.68 25.27 -1.03
CA VAL A 44 -9.96 25.83 -1.45
C VAL A 44 -9.92 27.35 -1.23
N GLU A 45 -10.41 28.09 -2.22
CA GLU A 45 -10.49 29.56 -2.17
C GLU A 45 -11.94 30.02 -1.98
N LEU A 46 -12.15 31.04 -1.15
CA LEU A 46 -13.45 31.68 -0.95
C LEU A 46 -13.67 32.79 -1.99
N ASN A 47 -14.49 32.53 -3.01
CA ASN A 47 -14.76 33.50 -4.08
C ASN A 47 -15.80 34.55 -3.67
N SER A 48 -16.89 34.11 -3.03
CA SER A 48 -18.02 34.96 -2.68
C SER A 48 -18.47 34.68 -1.25
N PHE A 49 -19.04 35.69 -0.60
CA PHE A 49 -19.59 35.58 0.74
C PHE A 49 -20.70 36.62 0.90
N SER A 50 -21.88 36.16 1.30
CA SER A 50 -23.04 37.01 1.52
C SER A 50 -23.83 36.55 2.74
N ILE A 51 -24.22 37.50 3.59
CA ILE A 51 -25.11 37.26 4.72
C ILE A 51 -26.56 37.35 4.23
N GLN A 52 -27.30 36.27 4.36
CA GLN A 52 -28.70 36.17 3.94
C GLN A 52 -29.65 36.74 5.00
N ALA A 53 -29.36 36.47 6.28
CA ALA A 53 -30.12 36.95 7.41
C ALA A 53 -29.21 37.07 8.64
N SER A 54 -29.49 38.02 9.54
CA SER A 54 -28.74 38.22 10.77
C SER A 54 -29.66 38.70 11.88
N GLN A 55 -29.54 38.11 13.06
CA GLN A 55 -30.36 38.44 14.22
C GLN A 55 -29.51 38.48 15.49
N ASN A 56 -29.75 39.49 16.34
CA ASN A 56 -29.17 39.54 17.68
C ASN A 56 -30.05 38.74 18.65
N PHE A 57 -29.46 37.76 19.32
CA PHE A 57 -30.05 36.95 20.39
C PHE A 57 -29.52 37.35 21.78
N GLY A 58 -28.53 38.22 21.84
CA GLY A 58 -27.95 38.75 23.08
C GLY A 58 -28.64 40.03 23.55
N ASN A 59 -28.03 40.69 24.53
CA ASN A 59 -28.46 42.00 25.01
C ASN A 59 -27.57 43.12 24.42
N LYS A 60 -27.80 44.38 24.82
CA LYS A 60 -27.02 45.52 24.29
C LYS A 60 -25.56 45.52 24.72
N VAL A 61 -25.26 44.95 25.89
CA VAL A 61 -23.92 44.90 26.51
C VAL A 61 -23.15 43.67 26.03
N GLU A 62 -23.83 42.54 25.92
CA GLU A 62 -23.32 41.25 25.49
C GLU A 62 -24.08 40.79 24.24
N PRO A 63 -23.84 41.43 23.09
CA PRO A 63 -24.52 41.05 21.86
C PRO A 63 -24.06 39.68 21.38
N ILE A 64 -25.00 38.90 20.87
CA ILE A 64 -24.77 37.58 20.27
C ILE A 64 -25.52 37.55 18.95
N TYR A 65 -24.80 37.62 17.83
CA TYR A 65 -25.41 37.59 16.51
C TYR A 65 -25.37 36.19 15.93
N GLY A 66 -26.52 35.66 15.51
CA GLY A 66 -26.59 34.52 14.62
C GLY A 66 -26.89 34.98 13.19
N SER A 67 -26.04 34.59 12.24
CA SER A 67 -26.19 34.98 10.84
C SER A 67 -26.18 33.75 9.93
N ARG A 68 -27.11 33.69 8.97
CA ARG A 68 -27.06 32.72 7.86
C ARG A 68 -26.25 33.30 6.71
N PHE A 69 -25.39 32.49 6.11
CA PHE A 69 -24.59 32.90 4.96
C PHE A 69 -24.75 31.95 3.78
N ASN A 70 -24.46 32.49 2.61
CA ASN A 70 -24.19 31.75 1.38
C ASN A 70 -22.81 32.18 0.87
N SER A 71 -21.99 31.22 0.46
CA SER A 71 -20.70 31.46 -0.16
C SER A 71 -20.44 30.49 -1.31
N THR A 72 -19.54 30.89 -2.21
CA THR A 72 -19.02 30.04 -3.27
C THR A 72 -17.55 29.83 -3.02
N VAL A 73 -17.12 28.57 -3.05
CA VAL A 73 -15.72 28.18 -2.92
C VAL A 73 -15.21 27.52 -4.19
N THR A 74 -13.92 27.66 -4.48
CA THR A 74 -13.27 27.06 -5.66
C THR A 74 -12.14 26.15 -5.26
N ALA A 75 -12.08 24.95 -5.84
CA ALA A 75 -10.93 24.07 -5.69
C ALA A 75 -9.70 24.67 -6.40
N MET A 76 -8.62 24.95 -5.67
CA MET A 76 -7.40 25.54 -6.24
C MET A 76 -6.54 24.52 -6.99
N VAL A 77 -6.71 23.24 -6.66
CA VAL A 77 -6.03 22.08 -7.26
C VAL A 77 -7.03 20.95 -7.51
N ASP A 78 -6.64 19.94 -8.26
CA ASP A 78 -7.42 18.71 -8.37
C ASP A 78 -7.48 17.99 -7.01
N LEU A 79 -8.68 17.57 -6.64
CA LEU A 79 -8.96 16.92 -5.35
C LEU A 79 -9.50 15.52 -5.57
N TYR A 80 -9.06 14.62 -4.69
CA TYR A 80 -9.20 13.19 -4.83
C TYR A 80 -9.82 12.57 -3.59
N LYS A 81 -10.48 11.43 -3.75
CA LYS A 81 -10.86 10.54 -2.65
C LYS A 81 -10.10 9.23 -2.77
N ILE A 82 -9.79 8.65 -1.61
CA ILE A 82 -9.24 7.30 -1.54
C ILE A 82 -10.31 6.34 -2.06
N ASP A 83 -9.97 5.57 -3.09
CA ASP A 83 -10.84 4.57 -3.71
C ASP A 83 -10.59 3.18 -3.10
N LYS A 84 -9.33 2.73 -3.15
CA LYS A 84 -8.90 1.45 -2.59
C LYS A 84 -7.45 1.50 -2.13
N LYS A 85 -7.05 0.55 -1.28
CA LYS A 85 -5.66 0.32 -0.89
C LYS A 85 -5.29 -1.13 -1.20
N ASP A 86 -4.17 -1.35 -1.88
CA ASP A 86 -3.66 -2.68 -2.21
C ASP A 86 -2.13 -2.72 -2.07
N LYS A 87 -1.60 -3.66 -1.27
CA LYS A 87 -0.15 -3.90 -1.07
C LYS A 87 0.69 -2.63 -0.86
N GLY A 88 0.23 -1.72 -0.01
CA GLY A 88 0.93 -0.46 0.30
C GLY A 88 0.76 0.66 -0.74
N ILE A 89 -0.01 0.42 -1.79
CA ILE A 89 -0.38 1.41 -2.81
C ILE A 89 -1.79 1.91 -2.52
N THR A 90 -1.97 3.22 -2.52
CA THR A 90 -3.30 3.84 -2.44
C THR A 90 -3.75 4.27 -3.81
N PHE A 91 -4.95 3.85 -4.20
CA PHE A 91 -5.57 4.30 -5.42
C PHE A 91 -6.50 5.47 -5.11
N ALA A 92 -6.29 6.57 -5.81
CA ALA A 92 -7.04 7.80 -5.62
C ALA A 92 -7.92 8.07 -6.83
N ARG A 93 -9.18 8.46 -6.60
CA ARG A 93 -10.12 8.85 -7.65
C ARG A 93 -10.32 10.35 -7.63
N LEU A 94 -10.17 10.99 -8.79
CA LEU A 94 -10.48 12.41 -8.95
C LEU A 94 -11.98 12.64 -8.66
N VAL A 95 -12.29 13.56 -7.75
CA VAL A 95 -13.68 13.90 -7.38
C VAL A 95 -14.02 15.35 -7.66
N THR A 96 -13.03 16.25 -7.59
CA THR A 96 -13.22 17.67 -7.88
C THR A 96 -12.06 18.15 -8.73
N LYS A 97 -12.36 18.71 -9.90
CA LYS A 97 -11.34 19.34 -10.75
C LYS A 97 -10.97 20.73 -10.21
N ARG A 98 -9.73 21.13 -10.43
CA ARG A 98 -9.28 22.51 -10.24
C ARG A 98 -10.24 23.48 -10.94
N GLY A 99 -10.54 24.59 -10.29
CA GLY A 99 -11.45 25.61 -10.78
C GLY A 99 -12.94 25.29 -10.60
N LYS A 100 -13.29 24.08 -10.13
CA LYS A 100 -14.69 23.75 -9.84
C LYS A 100 -15.19 24.58 -8.66
N GLN A 101 -16.26 25.33 -8.90
CA GLN A 101 -16.99 26.08 -7.90
C GLN A 101 -18.01 25.18 -7.19
N THR A 102 -18.18 25.39 -5.89
CA THR A 102 -19.16 24.71 -5.04
C THR A 102 -19.79 25.72 -4.09
N GLU A 103 -21.12 25.68 -3.97
CA GLU A 103 -21.85 26.51 -3.02
C GLU A 103 -21.76 25.91 -1.62
N VAL A 104 -21.64 26.80 -0.64
CA VAL A 104 -21.52 26.48 0.77
C VAL A 104 -22.50 27.35 1.54
N PHE A 105 -23.36 26.70 2.30
CA PHE A 105 -24.33 27.34 3.18
C PHE A 105 -23.96 27.06 4.62
N GLY A 106 -24.36 27.95 5.52
CA GLY A 106 -24.13 27.72 6.93
C GLY A 106 -24.59 28.86 7.82
N LYS A 107 -24.14 28.78 9.07
CA LYS A 107 -24.42 29.73 10.13
C LYS A 107 -23.12 30.22 10.75
N ILE A 108 -23.09 31.49 11.11
CA ILE A 108 -22.02 32.09 11.89
C ILE A 108 -22.63 32.68 13.15
N THR A 109 -22.13 32.24 14.30
CA THR A 109 -22.45 32.83 15.61
C THR A 109 -21.31 33.72 16.04
N SER A 110 -21.59 35.01 16.20
CA SER A 110 -20.62 36.04 16.56
C SER A 110 -20.92 36.56 17.97
N LYS A 111 -19.94 36.48 18.88
CA LYS A 111 -20.03 36.99 20.25
C LYS A 111 -18.99 38.08 20.47
N LEU A 112 -19.39 39.21 21.04
CA LEU A 112 -18.45 40.26 21.41
C LEU A 112 -17.78 39.85 22.73
N TYR A 113 -16.45 39.74 22.72
CA TYR A 113 -15.66 39.39 23.91
C TYR A 113 -14.42 40.27 23.98
N GLN A 114 -14.30 41.05 25.07
CA GLN A 114 -13.17 41.97 25.30
C GLN A 114 -12.89 42.91 24.12
N GLY A 115 -13.95 43.44 23.50
CA GLY A 115 -13.84 44.37 22.38
C GLY A 115 -13.53 43.73 21.02
N ALA A 116 -13.46 42.40 20.93
CA ALA A 116 -13.26 41.66 19.68
C ALA A 116 -14.41 40.68 19.42
N TRP A 117 -14.81 40.53 18.16
CA TRP A 117 -15.78 39.50 17.78
C TRP A 117 -15.11 38.13 17.72
N LYS A 118 -15.73 37.16 18.37
CA LYS A 118 -15.39 35.74 18.26
C LYS A 118 -16.45 35.05 17.42
N HIS A 119 -16.01 34.38 16.36
CA HIS A 119 -16.90 33.72 15.41
C HIS A 119 -16.82 32.20 15.58
N ASN A 120 -17.98 31.57 15.70
CA ASN A 120 -18.13 30.13 15.56
C ASN A 120 -18.88 29.84 14.26
N ILE A 121 -18.35 28.96 13.42
CA ILE A 121 -18.86 28.70 12.08
C ILE A 121 -19.35 27.26 12.02
N ASP A 122 -20.58 27.10 11.56
CA ASP A 122 -21.21 25.81 11.31
C ASP A 122 -21.64 25.76 9.85
N ILE A 123 -21.08 24.81 9.09
CA ILE A 123 -21.35 24.66 7.66
C ILE A 123 -22.41 23.58 7.49
N ASP A 124 -23.49 23.90 6.78
CA ASP A 124 -24.59 22.97 6.57
C ASP A 124 -24.10 21.76 5.74
N GLY A 125 -24.20 20.57 6.32
CA GLY A 125 -23.78 19.32 5.69
C GLY A 125 -22.27 19.12 5.68
N SER A 126 -21.71 18.83 4.51
CA SER A 126 -20.26 18.58 4.35
C SER A 126 -19.73 18.97 2.96
N PRO A 127 -20.16 20.10 2.35
CA PRO A 127 -19.77 20.45 0.99
C PRO A 127 -18.25 20.50 0.82
N ILE A 128 -17.53 21.12 1.77
CA ILE A 128 -16.07 21.26 1.72
C ILE A 128 -15.37 19.91 1.91
N ARG A 129 -15.76 19.10 2.90
CA ARG A 129 -15.18 17.78 3.14
C ARG A 129 -15.43 16.83 1.95
N ASN A 130 -16.54 17.00 1.25
CA ASN A 130 -16.88 16.19 0.09
C ASN A 130 -16.07 16.52 -1.15
N LEU A 131 -15.39 17.67 -1.19
CA LEU A 131 -14.51 18.06 -2.30
C LEU A 131 -13.31 17.14 -2.46
N GLY A 132 -12.89 16.43 -1.41
CA GLY A 132 -11.73 15.54 -1.42
C GLY A 132 -10.47 16.19 -0.87
N LEU A 133 -9.32 15.58 -1.16
CA LEU A 133 -8.00 16.02 -0.69
C LEU A 133 -7.04 16.18 -1.88
N PRO A 134 -6.09 17.13 -1.81
CA PRO A 134 -4.96 17.17 -2.73
C PRO A 134 -4.16 15.86 -2.70
N LEU A 135 -3.56 15.50 -3.84
CA LEU A 135 -2.83 14.23 -3.98
C LEU A 135 -1.70 14.08 -2.94
N ASN A 136 -1.00 15.16 -2.62
CA ASN A 136 0.10 15.20 -1.65
C ASN A 136 -0.36 15.09 -0.18
N GLN A 137 -1.65 15.20 0.10
CA GLN A 137 -2.23 15.04 1.45
C GLN A 137 -2.81 13.63 1.67
N ILE A 138 -2.81 12.76 0.65
CA ILE A 138 -3.27 11.38 0.81
C ILE A 138 -2.18 10.59 1.55
N PRO A 139 -2.49 9.98 2.72
CA PRO A 139 -1.51 9.24 3.50
C PRO A 139 -1.18 7.90 2.84
N ALA A 140 -0.12 7.87 2.05
CA ALA A 140 0.42 6.65 1.43
C ALA A 140 1.89 6.81 1.02
N GLY A 141 2.62 5.68 0.95
CA GLY A 141 3.96 5.66 0.35
C GLY A 141 3.93 5.84 -1.17
N ARG A 142 2.97 5.19 -1.84
CA ARG A 142 2.71 5.37 -3.28
C ARG A 142 1.22 5.59 -3.53
N VAL A 143 0.89 6.61 -4.32
CA VAL A 143 -0.48 6.91 -4.75
C VAL A 143 -0.58 6.77 -6.27
N ILE A 144 -1.58 6.03 -6.74
CA ILE A 144 -1.89 5.87 -8.17
C ILE A 144 -3.26 6.47 -8.45
N VAL A 145 -3.35 7.36 -9.43
CA VAL A 145 -4.64 7.95 -9.83
C VAL A 145 -5.42 6.98 -10.71
N ARG A 146 -6.70 6.76 -10.39
CA ARG A 146 -7.59 5.89 -11.16
C ARG A 146 -7.79 6.41 -12.58
N GLY A 147 -7.64 5.52 -13.56
CA GLY A 147 -7.70 5.83 -14.99
C GLY A 147 -6.42 6.45 -15.57
N SER A 148 -5.39 6.70 -14.75
CA SER A 148 -4.11 7.19 -15.24
C SER A 148 -3.33 6.11 -16.00
N ASP A 149 -2.37 6.54 -16.81
CA ASP A 149 -1.44 5.62 -17.46
C ASP A 149 -0.55 4.90 -16.44
N GLU A 150 -0.31 5.49 -15.26
CA GLU A 150 0.38 4.80 -14.17
C GLU A 150 -0.41 3.58 -13.67
N GLU A 151 -1.74 3.68 -13.57
CA GLU A 151 -2.58 2.52 -13.22
C GLU A 151 -2.49 1.41 -14.27
N LYS A 152 -2.55 1.78 -15.57
CA LYS A 152 -2.42 0.81 -16.66
C LYS A 152 -1.07 0.10 -16.59
N ASN A 153 0.02 0.86 -16.41
CA ASN A 153 1.38 0.33 -16.32
C ASN A 153 1.55 -0.56 -15.08
N TYR A 154 0.94 -0.22 -13.96
CA TYR A 154 0.95 -1.05 -12.76
C TYR A 154 0.32 -2.42 -13.00
N TYR A 155 -0.85 -2.47 -13.65
CA TYR A 155 -1.50 -3.74 -13.97
C TYR A 155 -0.74 -4.55 -15.03
N ALA A 156 -0.21 -3.88 -16.07
CA ALA A 156 0.60 -4.52 -17.09
C ALA A 156 1.86 -5.18 -16.49
N GLU A 157 2.51 -4.52 -15.53
CA GLU A 157 3.69 -5.07 -14.85
C GLU A 157 3.36 -6.29 -13.98
N ILE A 158 2.19 -6.30 -13.32
CA ILE A 158 1.70 -7.47 -12.59
C ILE A 158 1.47 -8.64 -13.54
N GLU A 159 0.78 -8.40 -14.65
CA GLU A 159 0.48 -9.42 -15.65
C GLU A 159 1.76 -9.99 -16.27
N ARG A 160 2.72 -9.12 -16.62
CA ARG A 160 4.03 -9.51 -17.15
C ARG A 160 4.77 -10.44 -16.19
N LYS A 161 4.84 -10.07 -14.91
CA LYS A 161 5.48 -10.90 -13.88
C LYS A 161 4.79 -12.25 -13.69
N GLU A 162 3.46 -12.28 -13.73
CA GLU A 162 2.74 -13.55 -13.60
C GLU A 162 2.94 -14.45 -14.83
N LYS A 163 2.98 -13.87 -16.02
CA LYS A 163 3.30 -14.59 -17.26
C LYS A 163 4.71 -15.18 -17.22
N GLU A 164 5.71 -14.39 -16.82
CA GLU A 164 7.09 -14.86 -16.63
C GLU A 164 7.17 -16.00 -15.60
N ARG A 165 6.47 -15.88 -14.47
CA ARG A 165 6.39 -16.95 -13.45
C ARG A 165 5.69 -18.20 -13.96
N ARG A 166 4.72 -18.08 -14.84
CA ARG A 166 4.04 -19.24 -15.44
C ARG A 166 4.97 -19.97 -16.40
N ILE A 167 5.62 -19.24 -17.31
CA ILE A 167 6.60 -19.79 -18.24
C ILE A 167 7.74 -20.48 -17.50
N GLU A 168 8.26 -19.87 -16.43
CA GLU A 168 9.34 -20.47 -15.64
C GLU A 168 8.91 -21.75 -14.91
N ARG A 169 7.67 -21.80 -14.40
CA ARG A 169 7.10 -23.01 -13.80
C ARG A 169 6.94 -24.13 -14.83
N GLU A 170 6.43 -23.79 -16.01
CA GLU A 170 6.28 -24.74 -17.13
C GLU A 170 7.64 -25.28 -17.57
N ARG A 171 8.65 -24.42 -17.70
CA ARG A 171 10.03 -24.80 -18.04
C ARG A 171 10.61 -25.77 -17.02
N LYS A 172 10.55 -25.44 -15.73
CA LYS A 172 11.05 -26.31 -14.65
C LYS A 172 10.30 -27.64 -14.57
N ALA A 173 8.99 -27.64 -14.84
CA ALA A 173 8.20 -28.86 -14.87
C ALA A 173 8.56 -29.75 -16.06
N ALA A 174 8.84 -29.18 -17.23
CA ALA A 174 9.29 -29.91 -18.41
C ALA A 174 10.69 -30.51 -18.18
N GLU A 175 11.62 -29.72 -17.66
CA GLU A 175 12.97 -30.18 -17.29
C GLU A 175 12.92 -31.32 -16.27
N LEU A 176 12.10 -31.19 -15.22
CA LEU A 176 11.92 -32.25 -14.23
C LEU A 176 11.38 -33.54 -14.86
N ARG A 177 10.40 -33.44 -15.77
CA ARG A 177 9.86 -34.62 -16.47
C ARG A 177 10.93 -35.30 -17.31
N GLU A 178 11.72 -34.53 -18.04
CA GLU A 178 12.84 -35.06 -18.82
C GLU A 178 13.88 -35.75 -17.92
N ASN A 179 14.21 -35.15 -16.78
CA ASN A 179 15.14 -35.75 -15.83
C ASN A 179 14.59 -37.04 -15.21
N ILE A 180 13.28 -37.12 -14.94
CA ILE A 180 12.63 -38.35 -14.46
C ILE A 180 12.72 -39.45 -15.53
N LEU A 181 12.44 -39.13 -16.80
CA LEU A 181 12.60 -40.09 -17.90
C LEU A 181 14.06 -40.58 -18.03
N ASN A 182 15.02 -39.71 -17.75
CA ASN A 182 16.44 -40.00 -17.75
C ASN A 182 17.01 -40.48 -16.41
N ALA A 183 16.16 -40.74 -15.41
CA ALA A 183 16.59 -40.96 -14.02
C ALA A 183 17.57 -42.13 -13.89
N ARG A 184 17.38 -43.21 -14.67
CA ARG A 184 18.31 -44.36 -14.68
C ARG A 184 19.74 -43.93 -15.05
N LYS A 185 19.90 -42.99 -15.97
CA LYS A 185 21.23 -42.49 -16.36
C LYS A 185 21.77 -41.55 -15.29
N ILE A 186 20.93 -40.64 -14.79
CA ILE A 186 21.34 -39.60 -13.83
C ILE A 186 21.75 -40.22 -12.50
N LEU A 187 21.02 -41.23 -12.00
CA LEU A 187 21.27 -41.87 -10.70
C LEU A 187 22.62 -42.59 -10.62
N ILE A 188 23.27 -42.94 -11.72
CA ILE A 188 24.56 -43.65 -11.68
C ILE A 188 25.60 -42.78 -10.95
N GLY A 189 26.33 -43.37 -10.00
CA GLY A 189 27.32 -42.70 -9.16
C GLY A 189 26.99 -42.74 -7.67
N SER A 190 27.72 -41.95 -6.88
CA SER A 190 27.65 -41.92 -5.41
C SER A 190 26.77 -40.77 -4.91
N TRP A 191 25.91 -41.08 -3.93
CA TRP A 191 24.93 -40.13 -3.40
C TRP A 191 24.89 -40.18 -1.89
N ARG A 192 25.00 -39.02 -1.23
CA ARG A 192 24.91 -38.84 0.22
C ARG A 192 23.53 -38.33 0.60
N ASP A 193 22.83 -39.06 1.46
CA ASP A 193 21.72 -38.50 2.23
C ASP A 193 22.15 -38.19 3.67
N GLU A 194 21.20 -37.97 4.58
CA GLU A 194 21.50 -37.61 5.96
C GLU A 194 22.40 -38.65 6.66
N ASN A 195 22.13 -39.94 6.47
CA ASN A 195 22.70 -41.03 7.28
C ASN A 195 23.35 -42.14 6.47
N SER A 196 23.41 -42.00 5.14
CA SER A 196 23.93 -43.04 4.26
C SER A 196 24.54 -42.50 2.97
N ILE A 197 25.40 -43.33 2.37
CA ILE A 197 25.92 -43.17 1.02
C ILE A 197 25.41 -44.34 0.17
N SER A 198 24.81 -44.03 -0.97
CA SER A 198 24.36 -45.01 -1.96
C SER A 198 25.14 -44.86 -3.26
N GLU A 199 25.79 -45.93 -3.72
CA GLU A 199 26.49 -45.99 -5.01
C GLU A 199 25.65 -46.81 -6.00
N PHE A 200 25.08 -46.16 -7.01
CA PHE A 200 24.31 -46.81 -8.07
C PHE A 200 25.21 -47.12 -9.27
N LYS A 201 25.20 -48.37 -9.72
CA LYS A 201 26.05 -48.87 -10.80
C LYS A 201 25.24 -49.15 -12.07
N LEU A 202 25.93 -49.08 -13.22
CA LEU A 202 25.34 -49.29 -14.55
C LEU A 202 24.75 -50.71 -14.72
N ASP A 203 25.32 -51.70 -14.03
CA ASP A 203 24.89 -53.11 -14.03
C ASP A 203 23.58 -53.36 -13.25
N GLY A 204 22.93 -52.29 -12.76
CA GLY A 204 21.71 -52.37 -11.97
C GLY A 204 21.96 -52.80 -10.52
N THR A 205 23.18 -52.72 -10.01
CA THR A 205 23.49 -52.96 -8.59
C THR A 205 23.60 -51.62 -7.84
N VAL A 206 23.11 -51.56 -6.61
CA VAL A 206 23.29 -50.42 -5.70
C VAL A 206 23.86 -50.91 -4.38
N HIS A 207 24.90 -50.23 -3.89
CA HIS A 207 25.50 -50.48 -2.59
C HIS A 207 25.21 -49.28 -1.68
N THR A 208 24.47 -49.52 -0.59
CA THR A 208 24.19 -48.50 0.41
C THR A 208 24.97 -48.81 1.68
N LYS A 209 25.67 -47.80 2.20
CA LYS A 209 26.39 -47.83 3.47
C LYS A 209 25.83 -46.76 4.39
N TRP A 210 25.38 -47.16 5.57
CA TRP A 210 24.90 -46.26 6.61
C TRP A 210 26.04 -45.88 7.55
N ASP A 211 25.93 -44.71 8.17
CA ASP A 211 26.94 -44.20 9.10
C ASP A 211 27.07 -45.07 10.37
N ASP A 212 26.03 -45.85 10.70
CA ASP A 212 26.02 -46.80 11.84
C ASP A 212 26.76 -48.12 11.55
N GLY A 213 27.42 -48.23 10.39
CA GLY A 213 28.18 -49.39 9.95
C GLY A 213 27.34 -50.48 9.27
N TYR A 214 26.05 -50.25 9.04
CA TYR A 214 25.24 -51.13 8.21
C TYR A 214 25.61 -51.01 6.73
N GLU A 215 25.60 -52.13 6.01
CA GLU A 215 25.79 -52.15 4.56
C GLU A 215 24.77 -53.07 3.89
N GLN A 216 24.29 -52.68 2.72
CA GLN A 216 23.33 -53.44 1.93
C GLN A 216 23.64 -53.36 0.44
N ILE A 217 23.56 -54.50 -0.24
CA ILE A 217 23.60 -54.59 -1.70
C ILE A 217 22.23 -54.98 -2.21
N SER A 218 21.75 -54.23 -3.20
CA SER A 218 20.43 -54.42 -3.83
C SER A 218 20.55 -54.39 -5.35
N LYS A 219 19.63 -55.03 -6.07
CA LYS A 219 19.36 -54.69 -7.47
C LYS A 219 18.47 -53.46 -7.52
N TRP A 220 18.62 -52.63 -8.54
CA TRP A 220 17.80 -51.45 -8.74
C TRP A 220 17.43 -51.26 -10.21
N HIS A 221 16.29 -50.63 -10.42
CA HIS A 221 15.87 -50.07 -11.71
C HIS A 221 14.90 -48.91 -11.46
N VAL A 222 14.56 -48.20 -12.54
CA VAL A 222 13.54 -47.16 -12.53
C VAL A 222 12.41 -47.62 -13.42
N GLU A 223 11.18 -47.54 -12.91
CA GLU A 223 9.95 -47.79 -13.65
C GLU A 223 9.09 -46.53 -13.54
N ASN A 224 8.93 -45.78 -14.63
CA ASN A 224 8.31 -44.46 -14.62
C ASN A 224 8.99 -43.52 -13.61
N ASP A 225 8.28 -43.10 -12.57
CA ASP A 225 8.76 -42.28 -11.47
C ASP A 225 9.12 -43.12 -10.22
N LEU A 226 9.14 -44.44 -10.28
CA LEU A 226 9.49 -45.30 -9.15
C LEU A 226 10.93 -45.79 -9.24
N ILE A 227 11.70 -45.54 -8.17
CA ILE A 227 12.93 -46.27 -7.91
C ILE A 227 12.56 -47.54 -7.15
N ILE A 228 12.90 -48.69 -7.74
CA ILE A 228 12.65 -50.00 -7.16
C ILE A 228 13.99 -50.60 -6.75
N LYS A 229 14.14 -50.98 -5.49
CA LYS A 229 15.33 -51.66 -4.95
C LYS A 229 14.95 -53.03 -4.41
N THR A 230 15.56 -54.10 -4.94
CA THR A 230 15.38 -55.48 -4.47
C THR A 230 16.60 -55.91 -3.69
N TYR A 231 16.42 -56.22 -2.41
CA TYR A 231 17.52 -56.53 -1.51
C TYR A 231 18.14 -57.89 -1.85
N LEU A 232 19.47 -57.97 -1.83
CA LEU A 232 20.21 -59.22 -2.06
C LEU A 232 20.90 -59.69 -0.79
N LYS A 233 21.70 -58.81 -0.19
CA LYS A 233 22.50 -59.14 0.99
C LYS A 233 22.77 -57.91 1.86
N LYS A 234 22.99 -58.16 3.14
CA LYS A 234 23.25 -57.13 4.16
C LYS A 234 24.32 -57.61 5.15
N LYS A 235 25.00 -56.68 5.80
CA LYS A 235 25.91 -56.96 6.92
C LYS A 235 25.95 -55.77 7.88
N LYS A 236 26.47 -55.98 9.08
CA LYS A 236 26.73 -54.91 10.04
C LYS A 236 28.17 -54.97 10.50
N ASN A 237 28.91 -53.87 10.34
CA ASN A 237 30.33 -53.79 10.66
C ASN A 237 31.12 -54.90 9.92
N ASN A 238 31.92 -55.65 10.67
CA ASN A 238 32.76 -56.73 10.16
C ASN A 238 32.08 -58.11 10.20
N SER A 239 30.74 -58.16 10.29
CA SER A 239 30.01 -59.43 10.18
C SER A 239 30.07 -59.98 8.76
N ASP A 240 29.82 -61.29 8.64
CA ASP A 240 29.60 -61.92 7.35
C ASP A 240 28.35 -61.35 6.66
N TRP A 241 28.31 -61.50 5.33
CA TRP A 241 27.16 -61.14 4.52
C TRP A 241 26.03 -62.15 4.71
N GLU A 242 24.86 -61.65 5.06
CA GLU A 242 23.64 -62.43 5.16
C GLU A 242 22.73 -62.15 3.98
N THR A 243 21.99 -63.18 3.53
CA THR A 243 20.96 -63.00 2.50
C THR A 243 19.86 -62.09 3.05
N SER A 244 19.43 -61.12 2.24
CA SER A 244 18.35 -60.21 2.56
C SER A 244 17.25 -60.36 1.51
N GLN A 245 15.99 -60.38 1.93
CA GLN A 245 14.85 -60.41 1.01
C GLN A 245 13.96 -59.21 1.30
N GLY A 246 13.56 -58.51 0.25
CA GLY A 246 12.70 -57.34 0.34
C GLY A 246 12.70 -56.53 -0.94
N VAL A 247 11.66 -55.72 -1.10
CA VAL A 247 11.54 -54.75 -2.19
C VAL A 247 11.15 -53.42 -1.59
N ASP A 248 11.96 -52.40 -1.84
CA ASP A 248 11.61 -51.02 -1.56
C ASP A 248 11.17 -50.31 -2.84
N ARG A 249 10.14 -49.47 -2.70
CA ARG A 249 9.57 -48.68 -3.79
C ARG A 249 9.44 -47.24 -3.31
N SER A 250 10.11 -46.35 -4.00
CA SER A 250 10.17 -44.94 -3.66
C SER A 250 9.87 -44.07 -4.88
N ASN A 251 8.95 -43.12 -4.74
CA ASN A 251 8.57 -42.19 -5.81
C ASN A 251 9.64 -41.11 -5.96
N LEU A 252 10.19 -40.94 -7.15
CA LEU A 252 11.13 -39.90 -7.53
C LEU A 252 10.36 -38.59 -7.75
N ILE A 253 10.49 -37.66 -6.81
CA ILE A 253 9.84 -36.35 -6.88
C ILE A 253 10.70 -35.36 -7.68
N TYR A 254 12.02 -35.50 -7.55
CA TYR A 254 12.99 -34.59 -8.15
C TYR A 254 14.27 -35.34 -8.47
N ILE A 255 14.88 -35.05 -9.61
CA ILE A 255 16.23 -35.48 -9.92
C ILE A 255 16.89 -34.51 -10.89
N ASP A 256 18.16 -34.22 -10.63
CA ASP A 256 19.12 -33.60 -11.55
C ASP A 256 20.51 -34.22 -11.32
N GLU A 257 21.53 -33.72 -12.00
CA GLU A 257 22.91 -34.23 -11.90
C GLU A 257 23.57 -34.06 -10.51
N ASN A 258 22.97 -33.30 -9.60
CA ASN A 258 23.54 -32.93 -8.30
C ASN A 258 22.69 -33.40 -7.12
N LYS A 259 21.40 -33.65 -7.32
CA LYS A 259 20.45 -33.98 -6.26
C LYS A 259 19.29 -34.83 -6.77
N TYR A 260 18.85 -35.78 -5.95
CA TYR A 260 17.52 -36.36 -6.10
C TYR A 260 16.71 -36.28 -4.81
N ILE A 261 15.39 -36.31 -4.95
CA ILE A 261 14.43 -36.37 -3.85
C ILE A 261 13.45 -37.50 -4.14
N ILE A 262 13.33 -38.41 -3.19
CA ILE A 262 12.36 -39.51 -3.23
C ILE A 262 11.34 -39.39 -2.12
N LYS A 263 10.21 -40.07 -2.26
CA LYS A 263 9.16 -40.21 -1.25
C LYS A 263 8.81 -41.67 -1.08
N ASP A 264 8.96 -42.15 0.15
CA ASP A 264 8.62 -43.53 0.49
C ASP A 264 7.10 -43.75 0.55
N LYS A 265 6.70 -45.01 0.73
CA LYS A 265 5.27 -45.40 0.86
C LYS A 265 4.53 -44.75 2.04
N LYS A 266 5.23 -44.26 3.06
CA LYS A 266 4.65 -43.56 4.21
C LYS A 266 4.57 -42.05 3.96
N GLY A 267 5.08 -41.59 2.83
CA GLY A 267 5.09 -40.20 2.42
C GLY A 267 6.27 -39.39 2.96
N LYS A 268 7.22 -40.02 3.64
CA LYS A 268 8.44 -39.34 4.10
C LYS A 268 9.35 -39.07 2.90
N LYS A 269 9.85 -37.83 2.83
CA LYS A 269 10.78 -37.40 1.78
C LYS A 269 12.22 -37.61 2.23
N TRP A 270 13.03 -38.09 1.30
CA TRP A 270 14.47 -38.22 1.47
C TRP A 270 15.16 -37.51 0.32
N SER A 271 16.21 -36.77 0.63
CA SER A 271 17.02 -36.09 -0.38
C SER A 271 18.46 -36.56 -0.29
N ALA A 272 19.05 -36.85 -1.43
CA ALA A 272 20.46 -37.15 -1.53
C ALA A 272 21.15 -36.18 -2.49
N LYS A 273 22.40 -35.83 -2.19
CA LYS A 273 23.27 -35.03 -3.05
C LYS A 273 24.35 -35.92 -3.65
N ARG A 274 24.75 -35.62 -4.87
CA ARG A 274 25.84 -36.34 -5.53
C ARG A 274 27.16 -36.05 -4.81
N ILE A 275 27.98 -37.09 -4.68
CA ILE A 275 29.36 -36.99 -4.20
C ILE A 275 30.22 -37.41 -5.39
N ASN A 276 31.16 -36.54 -5.77
CA ASN A 276 32.18 -36.86 -6.77
C ASN A 276 33.29 -37.71 -6.16
#